data_AF-A0A6C0B9W4-F1
#
_entry.id   AF-A0A6C0B9W4-F1
#
_cell.length_a   1.000
_cell.length_b   1.000
_cell.length_c   1.000
_cell.angle_alpha   90.00
_cell.angle_beta   90.00
_cell.angle_gamma   90.00
#
_symmetry.space_group_name_H-M   'P 1'
#
loop_
_entity.id
_entity.type
_entity.pdbx_description
1 polymer ?
#
loop_
_entity_poly.entity_id
_entity_poly.type
_entity_poly.pdbx_seq_one_letter_code
_entity_poly.pdbx_strand_id
1 'polypeptide(L)'
;MEEKLRYANERLLIKDNSNEEKDKNLIFIYCPPKVGSTSLVSSLRLFAYEKYTILHLHNEEILKTLYDIDVTINDLIQYNSSLGKNIYVIDVYRVPIEHKISIFFEKLEKFHFNNVVEQIETYPIEKLIYRFNMIMPHLANYDYFQNEYNISYPQIFDFEKKYNIVRQGNIQYIKLRLSDSDTYWSEILKNVFNIQNMKIVRDYETSEKSIKHIFKRFMEQYFVPENFLEDIKNNSAFTYYNTKEEQKQYLEQWKQKSTSSVVPYTKEEFKFYLNISTENKYMNEIQKDHYLDNGCACKRCMEQRIQIRHKLLRGEQVSWNIKHEPFKPRRRVIRQVIFKKKPKPTGVIGLNMMQGMR
;
A
#
# COMPACT_ATOMS: atom_id res chain seq x y z
N MET A 1 -28.17 9.67 -1.92
CA MET A 1 -27.03 8.75 -2.13
C MET A 1 -26.04 9.32 -3.12
N GLU A 2 -26.50 9.72 -4.30
CA GLU A 2 -25.69 10.32 -5.38
C GLU A 2 -24.79 11.50 -4.93
N GLU A 3 -25.32 12.44 -4.14
CA GLU A 3 -24.53 13.56 -3.63
C GLU A 3 -23.34 13.13 -2.75
N LYS A 4 -23.52 12.09 -1.91
CA LYS A 4 -22.42 11.51 -1.12
C LYS A 4 -21.35 10.88 -2.02
N LEU A 5 -21.76 10.24 -3.12
CA LEU A 5 -20.86 9.62 -4.09
C LEU A 5 -20.09 10.66 -4.91
N ARG A 6 -20.74 11.75 -5.31
CA ARG A 6 -20.08 12.91 -5.94
C ARG A 6 -19.05 13.54 -5.00
N TYR A 7 -19.43 13.78 -3.74
CA TYR A 7 -18.52 14.28 -2.72
C TYR A 7 -17.31 13.35 -2.50
N ALA A 8 -17.55 12.04 -2.47
CA ALA A 8 -16.48 11.05 -2.35
C ALA A 8 -15.53 11.08 -3.56
N ASN A 9 -16.06 11.18 -4.79
CA ASN A 9 -15.24 11.36 -6.00
C ASN A 9 -14.35 12.61 -5.90
N GLU A 10 -14.90 13.75 -5.48
CA GLU A 10 -14.15 15.00 -5.29
C GLU A 10 -13.01 14.83 -4.27
N ARG A 11 -13.30 14.20 -3.13
CA ARG A 11 -12.30 13.93 -2.07
C ARG A 11 -11.20 12.97 -2.51
N LEU A 12 -11.53 12.01 -3.37
CA LEU A 12 -10.59 11.06 -3.96
C LEU A 12 -9.91 11.60 -5.23
N LEU A 13 -10.19 12.86 -5.61
CA LEU A 13 -9.67 13.53 -6.81
C LEU A 13 -10.01 12.78 -8.11
N ILE A 14 -11.14 12.07 -8.13
CA ILE A 14 -11.71 11.47 -9.33
C ILE A 14 -12.43 12.58 -10.09
N LYS A 15 -11.91 12.94 -11.26
CA LYS A 15 -12.46 14.03 -12.07
C LYS A 15 -13.54 13.53 -13.01
N ASP A 16 -14.56 14.36 -13.22
CA ASP A 16 -15.63 14.11 -14.20
C ASP A 16 -15.35 14.80 -15.55
N ASN A 17 -14.10 14.75 -16.01
CA ASN A 17 -13.72 15.28 -17.31
C ASN A 17 -13.62 14.16 -18.36
N SER A 18 -14.66 14.02 -19.18
CA SER A 18 -14.66 13.04 -20.27
C SER A 18 -13.78 13.42 -21.47
N ASN A 19 -12.96 14.46 -21.42
CA ASN A 19 -12.05 14.81 -22.51
C ASN A 19 -10.63 14.27 -22.31
N GLU A 20 -10.23 13.96 -21.07
CA GLU A 20 -8.93 13.36 -20.77
C GLU A 20 -9.07 11.83 -20.66
N GLU A 21 -8.23 11.08 -21.38
CA GLU A 21 -8.23 9.61 -21.34
C GLU A 21 -8.09 9.09 -19.89
N LYS A 22 -7.19 9.71 -19.11
CA LYS A 22 -6.95 9.40 -17.70
C LYS A 22 -8.19 9.47 -16.81
N ASP A 23 -9.08 10.40 -17.09
CA ASP A 23 -10.26 10.66 -16.27
C ASP A 23 -11.42 9.72 -16.67
N LYS A 24 -11.32 9.05 -17.84
CA LYS A 24 -12.24 7.98 -18.28
C LYS A 24 -11.91 6.61 -17.72
N ASN A 25 -10.65 6.34 -17.40
CA ASN A 25 -10.21 5.01 -16.97
C ASN A 25 -9.77 5.02 -15.50
N LEU A 26 -10.46 4.22 -14.67
CA LEU A 26 -10.19 4.12 -13.25
C LEU A 26 -9.68 2.72 -12.90
N ILE A 27 -8.58 2.66 -12.15
CA ILE A 27 -8.08 1.42 -11.56
C ILE A 27 -8.26 1.51 -10.04
N PHE A 28 -9.14 0.68 -9.48
CA PHE A 28 -9.26 0.41 -8.07
C PHE A 28 -8.40 -0.81 -7.73
N ILE A 29 -7.30 -0.60 -7.00
CA ILE A 29 -6.58 -1.70 -6.36
C ILE A 29 -7.27 -1.87 -5.01
N TYR A 30 -8.29 -2.73 -5.00
CA TYR A 30 -9.09 -3.04 -3.83
C TYR A 30 -8.74 -4.47 -3.44
N CYS A 31 -8.05 -4.64 -2.32
CA CYS A 31 -7.55 -5.94 -1.90
C CYS A 31 -7.20 -5.92 -0.41
N PRO A 32 -7.12 -7.09 0.25
CA PRO A 32 -6.64 -7.17 1.63
C PRO A 32 -5.24 -6.55 1.80
N PRO A 33 -4.86 -6.10 3.01
CA PRO A 33 -3.51 -5.62 3.26
C PRO A 33 -2.48 -6.76 3.13
N LYS A 34 -1.22 -6.42 2.89
CA LYS A 34 -0.08 -7.37 2.84
C LYS A 34 -0.13 -8.45 1.75
N VAL A 35 -0.75 -8.12 0.64
CA VAL A 35 -0.77 -8.95 -0.59
C VAL A 35 0.18 -8.43 -1.68
N GLY A 36 1.07 -7.48 -1.36
CA GLY A 36 2.01 -6.90 -2.34
C GLY A 36 1.42 -5.76 -3.19
N SER A 37 0.25 -5.23 -2.80
CA SER A 37 -0.45 -4.17 -3.52
C SER A 37 0.34 -2.86 -3.60
N THR A 38 1.18 -2.51 -2.62
CA THR A 38 2.06 -1.32 -2.70
C THR A 38 2.94 -1.34 -3.94
N SER A 39 3.57 -2.47 -4.25
CA SER A 39 4.38 -2.62 -5.47
C SER A 39 3.56 -2.48 -6.73
N LEU A 40 2.37 -3.08 -6.75
CA LEU A 40 1.44 -2.96 -7.87
C LEU A 40 1.04 -1.50 -8.11
N VAL A 41 0.69 -0.77 -7.04
CA VAL A 41 0.33 0.65 -7.08
C VAL A 41 1.49 1.48 -7.62
N SER A 42 2.69 1.31 -7.07
CA SER A 42 3.87 2.06 -7.51
C SER A 42 4.20 1.79 -8.98
N SER A 43 4.13 0.55 -9.43
CA SER A 43 4.32 0.19 -10.84
C SER A 43 3.27 0.83 -11.75
N LEU A 44 1.99 0.71 -11.43
CA LEU A 44 0.93 1.31 -12.23
C LEU A 44 1.04 2.84 -12.23
N ARG A 45 1.38 3.47 -11.11
CA ARG A 45 1.59 4.92 -11.05
C ARG A 45 2.83 5.38 -11.82
N LEU A 46 3.84 4.56 -11.98
CA LEU A 46 4.99 4.89 -12.83
C LEU A 46 4.65 4.78 -14.32
N PHE A 47 4.02 3.67 -14.72
CA PHE A 47 3.90 3.31 -16.13
C PHE A 47 2.53 3.65 -16.76
N ALA A 48 1.47 3.77 -15.95
CA ALA A 48 0.08 3.92 -16.40
C ALA A 48 -0.53 5.31 -16.13
N TYR A 49 0.19 6.20 -15.44
CA TYR A 49 -0.34 7.46 -14.90
C TYR A 49 -1.04 8.36 -15.91
N GLU A 50 -0.57 8.35 -17.15
CA GLU A 50 -1.08 9.21 -18.23
C GLU A 50 -2.41 8.71 -18.78
N LYS A 51 -2.74 7.43 -18.56
CA LYS A 51 -3.94 6.76 -19.09
C LYS A 51 -4.98 6.40 -18.05
N TYR A 52 -4.58 6.30 -16.78
CA TYR A 52 -5.45 5.80 -15.71
C TYR A 52 -5.36 6.64 -14.44
N THR A 53 -6.50 6.83 -13.79
CA THR A 53 -6.58 7.28 -12.39
C THR A 53 -6.54 6.06 -11.48
N ILE A 54 -5.56 6.00 -10.57
CA ILE A 54 -5.24 4.80 -9.77
C ILE A 54 -5.51 5.07 -8.29
N LEU A 55 -6.44 4.29 -7.73
CA LEU A 55 -6.87 4.33 -6.35
C LEU A 55 -6.43 3.04 -5.65
N HIS A 56 -5.99 3.16 -4.40
CA HIS A 56 -5.59 2.01 -3.59
C HIS A 56 -6.32 2.05 -2.27
N LEU A 57 -7.14 1.04 -2.02
CA LEU A 57 -8.05 0.98 -0.88
C LEU A 57 -8.01 -0.45 -0.31
N HIS A 58 -7.90 -0.59 1.00
CA HIS A 58 -7.93 -1.91 1.64
C HIS A 58 -9.28 -2.25 2.27
N ASN A 59 -10.02 -1.24 2.70
CA ASN A 59 -11.34 -1.36 3.30
C ASN A 59 -12.01 0.03 3.40
N GLU A 60 -13.26 0.01 3.83
CA GLU A 60 -14.15 1.15 4.02
C GLU A 60 -13.70 2.03 5.20
N GLU A 61 -13.03 1.45 6.20
CA GLU A 61 -12.50 2.20 7.34
C GLU A 61 -11.49 3.26 6.91
N ILE A 62 -10.70 2.99 5.86
CA ILE A 62 -9.78 3.97 5.26
C ILE A 62 -10.57 5.15 4.69
N LEU A 63 -11.66 4.91 3.96
CA LEU A 63 -12.50 5.98 3.41
C LEU A 63 -13.06 6.89 4.51
N LYS A 64 -13.61 6.27 5.56
CA LYS A 64 -14.19 7.00 6.68
C LYS A 64 -13.15 7.77 7.50
N THR A 65 -12.05 7.12 7.86
CA THR A 65 -11.06 7.67 8.80
C THR A 65 -10.15 8.71 8.14
N LEU A 66 -9.78 8.52 6.87
CA LEU A 66 -8.84 9.42 6.18
C LEU A 66 -9.49 10.51 5.37
N TYR A 67 -10.68 10.25 4.82
CA TYR A 67 -11.30 11.13 3.84
C TYR A 67 -12.67 11.66 4.27
N ASP A 68 -13.18 11.21 5.43
CA ASP A 68 -14.53 11.54 5.90
C ASP A 68 -15.61 11.17 4.87
N ILE A 69 -15.43 9.99 4.26
CA ILE A 69 -16.31 9.44 3.23
C ILE A 69 -17.16 8.34 3.84
N ASP A 70 -18.48 8.48 3.72
CA ASP A 70 -19.51 7.57 4.24
C ASP A 70 -20.27 6.88 3.09
N VAL A 71 -19.53 6.13 2.26
CA VAL A 71 -20.03 5.23 1.20
C VAL A 71 -19.14 3.99 1.11
N THR A 72 -19.64 2.89 0.53
CA THR A 72 -18.80 1.70 0.31
C THR A 72 -17.90 1.84 -0.91
N ILE A 73 -16.82 1.05 -0.99
CA ILE A 73 -15.94 1.04 -2.16
C ILE A 73 -16.70 0.51 -3.40
N ASN A 74 -17.57 -0.49 -3.19
CA ASN A 74 -18.43 -1.01 -4.26
C ASN A 74 -19.40 0.06 -4.78
N ASP A 75 -20.00 0.89 -3.91
CA ASP A 75 -20.85 1.99 -4.37
C ASP A 75 -20.08 2.97 -5.26
N LEU A 76 -18.82 3.28 -4.93
CA LEU A 76 -17.95 4.13 -5.75
C LEU A 76 -17.64 3.49 -7.10
N ILE A 77 -17.34 2.19 -7.13
CA ILE A 77 -17.08 1.42 -8.36
C ILE A 77 -18.31 1.48 -9.28
N GLN A 78 -19.49 1.16 -8.73
CA GLN A 78 -20.75 1.13 -9.49
C GLN A 78 -21.15 2.54 -9.96
N TYR A 79 -21.04 3.54 -9.09
CA TYR A 79 -21.33 4.93 -9.43
C TYR A 79 -20.47 5.42 -10.59
N ASN A 80 -19.15 5.23 -10.52
CA ASN A 80 -18.25 5.66 -11.60
C ASN A 80 -18.49 4.87 -12.90
N SER A 81 -18.87 3.60 -12.82
CA SER A 81 -19.30 2.84 -13.99
C SER A 81 -20.57 3.42 -14.63
N SER A 82 -21.56 3.84 -13.81
CA SER A 82 -22.80 4.46 -14.28
C SER A 82 -22.59 5.82 -14.96
N LEU A 83 -21.49 6.52 -14.63
CA LEU A 83 -21.03 7.73 -15.32
C LEU A 83 -20.35 7.44 -16.68
N GLY A 84 -20.30 6.17 -17.11
CA GLY A 84 -19.72 5.76 -18.38
C GLY A 84 -18.18 5.62 -18.36
N LYS A 85 -17.56 5.59 -17.18
CA LYS A 85 -16.11 5.36 -17.05
C LYS A 85 -15.78 3.87 -17.19
N ASN A 86 -14.58 3.58 -17.70
CA ASN A 86 -14.02 2.23 -17.74
C ASN A 86 -13.38 1.93 -16.38
N ILE A 87 -13.90 0.93 -15.68
CA ILE A 87 -13.46 0.60 -14.33
C ILE A 87 -12.70 -0.73 -14.33
N TYR A 88 -11.58 -0.75 -13.63
CA TYR A 88 -10.79 -1.94 -13.39
C TYR A 88 -10.62 -2.12 -11.89
N VAL A 89 -10.99 -3.29 -11.36
CA VAL A 89 -10.87 -3.61 -9.94
C VAL A 89 -9.87 -4.73 -9.81
N ILE A 90 -8.71 -4.48 -9.20
CA ILE A 90 -7.65 -5.48 -9.04
C ILE A 90 -7.62 -5.98 -7.60
N ASP A 91 -7.76 -7.29 -7.45
CA ASP A 91 -7.55 -8.01 -6.20
C ASP A 91 -6.33 -8.95 -6.32
N VAL A 92 -5.64 -9.18 -5.20
CA VAL A 92 -4.42 -9.99 -5.15
C VAL A 92 -4.51 -11.03 -4.06
N TYR A 93 -4.39 -12.30 -4.46
CA TYR A 93 -4.26 -13.43 -3.55
C TYR A 93 -2.81 -13.59 -3.08
N ARG A 94 -2.62 -13.94 -1.81
CA ARG A 94 -1.34 -14.36 -1.25
C ARG A 94 -1.53 -15.66 -0.47
N VAL A 95 -0.53 -16.55 -0.55
CA VAL A 95 -0.49 -17.79 0.22
C VAL A 95 -0.59 -17.54 1.74
N PRO A 96 -1.33 -18.40 2.46
CA PRO A 96 -1.92 -18.04 3.75
C PRO A 96 -0.92 -17.85 4.90
N ILE A 97 0.11 -18.69 5.03
CA ILE A 97 1.06 -18.57 6.17
C ILE A 97 1.85 -17.27 6.04
N GLU A 98 2.43 -17.01 4.88
CA GLU A 98 3.22 -15.81 4.61
C GLU A 98 2.37 -14.55 4.72
N HIS A 99 1.08 -14.62 4.33
CA HIS A 99 0.14 -13.53 4.50
C HIS A 99 -0.14 -13.24 5.98
N LYS A 100 -0.46 -14.26 6.78
CA LYS A 100 -0.69 -14.14 8.22
C LYS A 100 0.55 -13.62 8.96
N ILE A 101 1.74 -14.15 8.65
CA ILE A 101 3.01 -13.64 9.19
C ILE A 101 3.19 -12.16 8.82
N SER A 102 2.93 -11.77 7.57
CA SER A 102 3.11 -10.38 7.14
C SER A 102 2.16 -9.41 7.82
N ILE A 103 0.91 -9.84 8.09
CA ILE A 103 -0.07 -9.05 8.86
C ILE A 103 0.39 -8.89 10.31
N PHE A 104 0.89 -9.97 10.92
CA PHE A 104 1.44 -9.89 12.27
C PHE A 104 2.62 -8.91 12.35
N PHE A 105 3.58 -9.02 11.44
CA PHE A 105 4.77 -8.17 11.44
C PHE A 105 4.46 -6.70 11.09
N GLU A 106 3.38 -6.42 10.36
CA GLU A 106 2.92 -5.03 10.16
C GLU A 106 2.55 -4.32 11.47
N LYS A 107 1.99 -5.08 12.40
CA LYS A 107 1.41 -4.60 13.63
C LYS A 107 2.27 -4.93 14.85
N LEU A 108 3.49 -5.44 14.62
CA LEU A 108 4.36 -6.00 15.66
C LEU A 108 4.61 -5.01 16.80
N GLU A 109 5.22 -3.88 16.47
CA GLU A 109 5.68 -2.89 17.46
C GLU A 109 4.51 -2.12 18.07
N LYS A 110 3.59 -1.62 17.24
CA LYS A 110 2.54 -0.68 17.64
C LYS A 110 1.32 -1.34 18.29
N PHE A 111 1.06 -2.62 18.01
CA PHE A 111 -0.19 -3.26 18.42
C PHE A 111 0.04 -4.57 19.16
N HIS A 112 0.89 -5.47 18.62
CA HIS A 112 1.08 -6.76 19.24
C HIS A 112 1.94 -6.69 20.50
N PHE A 113 2.98 -5.84 20.52
CA PHE A 113 3.89 -5.70 21.65
C PHE A 113 3.87 -4.34 22.34
N ASN A 114 3.29 -3.34 21.69
CA ASN A 114 3.16 -1.98 22.21
C ASN A 114 4.50 -1.42 22.74
N ASN A 115 5.56 -1.58 21.94
CA ASN A 115 6.92 -1.20 22.30
C ASN A 115 7.70 -0.82 21.03
N VAL A 116 8.85 -0.18 21.19
CA VAL A 116 9.75 0.16 20.07
C VAL A 116 10.50 -1.08 19.57
N VAL A 117 10.87 -1.09 18.29
CA VAL A 117 11.49 -2.26 17.63
C VAL A 117 12.75 -2.71 18.37
N GLU A 118 13.60 -1.78 18.77
CA GLU A 118 14.88 -2.01 19.43
C GLU A 118 14.70 -2.84 20.72
N GLN A 119 13.62 -2.59 21.46
CA GLN A 119 13.29 -3.34 22.67
C GLN A 119 12.74 -4.72 22.34
N ILE A 120 11.89 -4.83 21.32
CA ILE A 120 11.32 -6.12 20.90
C ILE A 120 12.42 -7.05 20.38
N GLU A 121 13.46 -6.53 19.74
CA GLU A 121 14.61 -7.32 19.28
C GLU A 121 15.34 -8.06 20.42
N THR A 122 15.27 -7.53 21.64
CA THR A 122 15.85 -8.17 22.85
C THR A 122 14.99 -9.30 23.41
N TYR A 123 13.74 -9.44 22.96
CA TYR A 123 12.84 -10.47 23.49
C TYR A 123 13.28 -11.87 23.05
N PRO A 124 13.03 -12.89 23.90
CA PRO A 124 13.09 -14.29 23.47
C PRO A 124 12.16 -14.51 22.29
N ILE A 125 12.64 -15.19 21.24
CA ILE A 125 11.87 -15.37 20.00
C ILE A 125 10.63 -16.23 20.22
N GLU A 126 10.68 -17.13 21.20
CA GLU A 126 9.59 -17.99 21.65
C GLU A 126 8.38 -17.16 22.07
N LYS A 127 8.61 -15.97 22.65
CA LYS A 127 7.53 -15.04 23.02
C LYS A 127 6.79 -14.51 21.78
N LEU A 128 7.51 -14.25 20.69
CA LEU A 128 6.92 -13.83 19.42
C LEU A 128 6.18 -14.98 18.76
N ILE A 129 6.79 -16.16 18.70
CA ILE A 129 6.19 -17.38 18.14
C ILE A 129 4.91 -17.73 18.89
N TYR A 130 4.95 -17.73 20.23
CA TYR A 130 3.78 -17.96 21.06
C TYR A 130 2.66 -16.97 20.72
N ARG A 131 2.96 -15.67 20.71
CA ARG A 131 1.96 -14.63 20.41
C ARG A 131 1.38 -14.78 19.01
N PHE A 132 2.20 -15.09 18.02
CA PHE A 132 1.75 -15.35 16.66
C PHE A 132 0.80 -16.56 16.63
N ASN A 133 1.19 -17.68 17.22
CA ASN A 133 0.38 -18.91 17.24
C ASN A 133 -0.97 -18.71 17.93
N MET A 134 -1.03 -17.93 19.01
CA MET A 134 -2.30 -17.65 19.70
C MET A 134 -3.32 -16.93 18.81
N ILE A 135 -2.86 -16.13 17.84
CA ILE A 135 -3.75 -15.30 17.01
C ILE A 135 -3.85 -15.74 15.55
N MET A 136 -2.93 -16.57 15.06
CA MET A 136 -2.80 -16.93 13.64
C MET A 136 -4.11 -17.41 12.98
N PRO A 137 -4.95 -18.23 13.64
CA PRO A 137 -6.23 -18.66 13.07
C PRO A 137 -7.21 -17.50 12.81
N HIS A 138 -7.09 -16.41 13.58
CA HIS A 138 -7.91 -15.21 13.46
C HIS A 138 -7.34 -14.17 12.51
N LEU A 139 -6.06 -14.32 12.11
CA LEU A 139 -5.46 -13.47 11.09
C LEU A 139 -6.04 -13.81 9.71
N ALA A 140 -6.12 -12.82 8.83
CA ALA A 140 -6.80 -12.84 7.53
C ALA A 140 -7.02 -14.20 6.85
N ASN A 141 -8.26 -14.40 6.41
CA ASN A 141 -8.69 -15.39 5.40
C ASN A 141 -9.57 -14.71 4.33
N TYR A 142 -9.40 -13.40 4.12
CA TYR A 142 -10.29 -12.62 3.27
C TYR A 142 -9.96 -12.81 1.79
N ASP A 143 -10.97 -13.17 1.03
CA ASP A 143 -10.93 -13.22 -0.43
C ASP A 143 -11.98 -12.27 -0.99
N TYR A 144 -11.57 -11.04 -1.28
CA TYR A 144 -12.51 -10.00 -1.71
C TYR A 144 -13.18 -10.35 -3.04
N PHE A 145 -12.45 -11.03 -3.91
CA PHE A 145 -12.97 -11.47 -5.20
C PHE A 145 -14.16 -12.42 -5.10
N GLN A 146 -14.17 -13.31 -4.10
CA GLN A 146 -15.28 -14.25 -3.89
C GLN A 146 -16.35 -13.68 -2.95
N ASN A 147 -15.96 -12.84 -1.98
CA ASN A 147 -16.84 -12.49 -0.86
C ASN A 147 -17.37 -11.05 -0.89
N GLU A 148 -16.67 -10.11 -1.51
CA GLU A 148 -16.98 -8.67 -1.37
C GLU A 148 -17.57 -8.06 -2.65
N TYR A 149 -17.16 -8.51 -3.84
CA TYR A 149 -17.53 -7.82 -5.09
C TYR A 149 -18.93 -8.14 -5.61
N ASN A 150 -19.59 -9.16 -5.05
CA ASN A 150 -20.90 -9.63 -5.50
C ASN A 150 -20.94 -9.92 -7.02
N ILE A 151 -19.91 -10.63 -7.50
CA ILE A 151 -19.76 -11.00 -8.92
C ILE A 151 -19.86 -12.52 -9.10
N SER A 152 -20.28 -12.95 -10.29
CA SER A 152 -20.10 -14.34 -10.72
C SER A 152 -18.64 -14.55 -11.13
N TYR A 153 -17.91 -15.38 -10.38
CA TYR A 153 -16.52 -15.71 -10.69
C TYR A 153 -16.39 -17.11 -11.33
N PRO A 154 -15.33 -17.36 -12.12
CA PRO A 154 -15.10 -18.67 -12.73
C PRO A 154 -14.93 -19.76 -11.66
N GLN A 155 -15.36 -20.98 -11.95
CA GLN A 155 -15.20 -22.11 -11.01
C GLN A 155 -13.74 -22.49 -10.74
N ILE A 156 -12.84 -22.15 -11.66
CA ILE A 156 -11.41 -22.50 -11.60
C ILE A 156 -10.59 -21.23 -11.90
N PHE A 157 -9.46 -21.08 -11.21
CA PHE A 157 -8.47 -20.07 -11.53
C PHE A 157 -7.70 -20.43 -12.82
N ASP A 158 -7.53 -19.49 -13.73
CA ASP A 158 -6.77 -19.72 -14.97
C ASP A 158 -5.26 -19.81 -14.67
N PHE A 159 -4.78 -21.03 -14.47
CA PHE A 159 -3.38 -21.32 -14.17
C PHE A 159 -2.45 -21.21 -15.38
N GLU A 160 -2.97 -21.14 -16.60
CA GLU A 160 -2.16 -20.92 -17.80
C GLU A 160 -1.89 -19.43 -17.98
N LYS A 161 -2.96 -18.60 -17.92
CA LYS A 161 -2.84 -17.14 -18.00
C LYS A 161 -2.27 -16.52 -16.73
N LYS A 162 -2.40 -17.19 -15.58
CA LYS A 162 -1.98 -16.72 -14.24
C LYS A 162 -2.84 -15.58 -13.67
N TYR A 163 -4.03 -15.34 -14.23
CA TYR A 163 -4.99 -14.36 -13.71
C TYR A 163 -6.39 -14.64 -14.24
N ASN A 164 -7.40 -14.20 -13.49
CA ASN A 164 -8.80 -14.20 -13.95
C ASN A 164 -9.26 -12.77 -14.26
N ILE A 165 -10.11 -12.62 -15.28
CA ILE A 165 -10.86 -11.39 -15.54
C ILE A 165 -12.34 -11.73 -15.65
N VAL A 166 -13.17 -11.02 -14.88
CA VAL A 166 -14.63 -11.05 -14.97
C VAL A 166 -15.11 -9.68 -15.42
N ARG A 167 -15.96 -9.65 -16.46
CA ARG A 167 -16.53 -8.41 -16.99
C ARG A 167 -18.01 -8.29 -16.62
N GLN A 168 -18.39 -7.13 -16.10
CA GLN A 168 -19.77 -6.79 -15.81
C GLN A 168 -20.02 -5.33 -16.22
N GLY A 169 -20.66 -5.14 -17.38
CA GLY A 169 -20.78 -3.82 -18.00
C GLY A 169 -19.41 -3.21 -18.30
N ASN A 170 -19.18 -1.98 -17.83
CA ASN A 170 -17.92 -1.26 -17.99
C ASN A 170 -16.88 -1.58 -16.90
N ILE A 171 -17.15 -2.57 -16.03
CA ILE A 171 -16.27 -2.97 -14.93
C ILE A 171 -15.56 -4.28 -15.28
N GLN A 172 -14.24 -4.29 -15.08
CA GLN A 172 -13.39 -5.47 -15.21
C GLN A 172 -12.76 -5.80 -13.86
N TYR A 173 -13.17 -6.91 -13.26
CA TYR A 173 -12.61 -7.44 -12.03
C TYR A 173 -11.45 -8.38 -12.37
N ILE A 174 -10.26 -8.09 -11.87
CA ILE A 174 -9.01 -8.77 -12.18
C ILE A 174 -8.48 -9.41 -10.90
N LYS A 175 -8.25 -10.72 -10.93
CA LYS A 175 -7.63 -11.45 -9.80
C LYS A 175 -6.23 -11.90 -10.16
N LEU A 176 -5.25 -11.47 -9.35
CA LEU A 176 -3.84 -11.85 -9.47
C LEU A 176 -3.40 -12.73 -8.28
N ARG A 177 -2.27 -13.43 -8.42
CA ARG A 177 -1.57 -14.08 -7.30
C ARG A 177 -0.23 -13.39 -7.07
N LEU A 178 0.12 -13.14 -5.81
CA LEU A 178 1.40 -12.54 -5.45
C LEU A 178 2.58 -13.46 -5.81
N SER A 179 2.40 -14.79 -5.77
CA SER A 179 3.43 -15.74 -6.20
C SER A 179 3.86 -15.57 -7.66
N ASP A 180 3.00 -14.98 -8.49
CA ASP A 180 3.27 -14.74 -9.91
C ASP A 180 3.86 -13.34 -10.18
N SER A 181 4.14 -12.54 -9.13
CA SER A 181 4.50 -11.13 -9.29
C SER A 181 5.83 -10.89 -9.98
N ASP A 182 6.83 -11.70 -9.66
CA ASP A 182 8.19 -11.53 -10.16
C ASP A 182 8.31 -11.90 -11.64
N THR A 183 7.55 -12.90 -12.08
CA THR A 183 7.68 -13.45 -13.43
C THR A 183 6.61 -12.92 -14.38
N TYR A 184 5.35 -12.82 -13.95
CA TYR A 184 4.23 -12.69 -14.88
C TYR A 184 3.51 -11.34 -14.82
N TRP A 185 3.50 -10.65 -13.67
CA TRP A 185 2.70 -9.41 -13.54
C TRP A 185 3.07 -8.33 -14.57
N SER A 186 4.35 -8.17 -14.94
CA SER A 186 4.74 -7.19 -15.96
C SER A 186 4.01 -7.42 -17.29
N GLU A 187 3.97 -8.67 -17.75
CA GLU A 187 3.32 -9.04 -19.02
C GLU A 187 1.80 -9.06 -18.90
N ILE A 188 1.25 -9.54 -17.78
CA ILE A 188 -0.18 -9.50 -17.49
C ILE A 188 -0.69 -8.06 -17.56
N LEU A 189 -0.09 -7.15 -16.80
CA LEU A 189 -0.53 -5.76 -16.73
C LEU A 189 -0.32 -5.02 -18.05
N LYS A 190 0.77 -5.30 -18.78
CA LYS A 190 0.97 -4.79 -20.14
C LYS A 190 -0.20 -5.17 -21.06
N ASN A 191 -0.63 -6.43 -21.03
CA ASN A 191 -1.67 -6.93 -21.91
C ASN A 191 -3.07 -6.45 -21.48
N VAL A 192 -3.36 -6.44 -20.19
CA VAL A 192 -4.65 -6.00 -19.65
C VAL A 192 -4.88 -4.50 -19.86
N PHE A 193 -3.84 -3.68 -19.67
CA PHE A 193 -3.96 -2.22 -19.70
C PHE A 193 -3.38 -1.56 -20.96
N ASN A 194 -2.84 -2.34 -21.89
CA ASN A 194 -2.14 -1.86 -23.08
C ASN A 194 -1.06 -0.80 -22.75
N ILE A 195 -0.18 -1.16 -21.80
CA ILE A 195 0.92 -0.32 -21.31
C ILE A 195 2.24 -0.88 -21.83
N GLN A 196 2.94 -0.09 -22.63
CA GLN A 196 4.24 -0.48 -23.16
C GLN A 196 5.31 -0.46 -22.07
N ASN A 197 6.24 -1.42 -22.14
CA ASN A 197 7.40 -1.52 -21.26
C ASN A 197 7.08 -1.55 -19.76
N MET A 198 5.93 -2.13 -19.37
CA MET A 198 5.54 -2.31 -17.98
C MET A 198 6.61 -3.08 -17.19
N LYS A 199 6.95 -2.59 -15.99
CA LYS A 199 7.85 -3.25 -15.05
C LYS A 199 7.29 -3.25 -13.63
N ILE A 200 7.53 -4.33 -12.90
CA ILE A 200 7.21 -4.41 -11.47
C ILE A 200 8.33 -3.80 -10.64
N VAL A 201 7.98 -2.88 -9.75
CA VAL A 201 8.87 -2.27 -8.76
C VAL A 201 8.66 -2.99 -7.44
N ARG A 202 9.74 -3.32 -6.72
CA ARG A 202 9.68 -3.97 -5.41
C ARG A 202 9.81 -2.93 -4.29
N ASP A 203 8.67 -2.41 -3.85
CA ASP A 203 8.60 -1.45 -2.73
C ASP A 203 8.31 -2.15 -1.38
N TYR A 204 7.95 -3.44 -1.39
CA TYR A 204 7.47 -4.15 -0.19
C TYR A 204 8.55 -4.90 0.61
N GLU A 205 9.81 -4.91 0.18
CA GLU A 205 10.79 -5.81 0.80
C GLU A 205 11.05 -5.43 2.27
N THR A 206 10.83 -6.39 3.17
CA THR A 206 11.05 -6.22 4.62
C THR A 206 12.54 -6.06 4.95
N SER A 207 13.42 -6.36 3.98
CA SER A 207 14.87 -6.15 4.03
C SER A 207 15.27 -4.69 4.29
N GLU A 208 14.38 -3.73 4.07
CA GLU A 208 14.64 -2.29 4.25
C GLU A 208 13.95 -1.70 5.49
N LYS A 209 13.26 -2.53 6.29
CA LYS A 209 12.51 -2.07 7.48
C LYS A 209 13.30 -2.30 8.77
N SER A 210 13.02 -1.48 9.78
CA SER A 210 13.56 -1.62 11.14
C SER A 210 13.38 -3.03 11.70
N ILE A 211 12.27 -3.70 11.37
CA ILE A 211 11.93 -5.06 11.82
C ILE A 211 12.69 -6.19 11.10
N LYS A 212 13.61 -5.90 10.18
CA LYS A 212 14.29 -6.91 9.34
C LYS A 212 14.93 -8.02 10.15
N HIS A 213 15.69 -7.68 11.19
CA HIS A 213 16.49 -8.66 11.94
C HIS A 213 15.59 -9.62 12.72
N ILE A 214 14.57 -9.09 13.40
CA ILE A 214 13.62 -9.91 14.14
C ILE A 214 12.73 -10.76 13.22
N PHE A 215 12.33 -10.23 12.06
CA PHE A 215 11.62 -11.01 11.05
C PHE A 215 12.45 -12.20 10.56
N LYS A 216 13.74 -11.97 10.25
CA LYS A 216 14.65 -13.04 9.83
C LYS A 216 14.78 -14.12 10.91
N ARG A 217 15.05 -13.72 12.16
CA ARG A 217 15.14 -14.65 13.31
C ARG A 217 13.85 -15.45 13.49
N PHE A 218 12.70 -14.80 13.34
CA PHE A 218 11.40 -15.48 13.41
C PHE A 218 11.28 -16.53 12.29
N MET A 219 11.54 -16.18 11.04
CA MET A 219 11.40 -17.12 9.91
C MET A 219 12.38 -18.31 9.99
N GLU A 220 13.54 -18.12 10.62
CA GLU A 220 14.53 -19.18 10.84
C GLU A 220 14.09 -20.17 11.93
N GLN A 221 13.39 -19.69 12.97
CA GLN A 221 13.04 -20.49 14.15
C GLN A 221 11.56 -20.87 14.24
N TYR A 222 10.72 -20.32 13.37
CA TYR A 222 9.29 -20.58 13.38
C TYR A 222 8.98 -21.95 12.78
N PHE A 223 8.34 -22.78 13.59
CA PHE A 223 7.72 -24.03 13.16
C PHE A 223 6.20 -23.89 13.30
N VAL A 224 5.48 -24.27 12.25
CA VAL A 224 4.02 -24.13 12.18
C VAL A 224 3.34 -25.29 12.94
N PRO A 225 2.38 -25.00 13.84
CA PRO A 225 1.60 -26.05 14.48
C PRO A 225 0.84 -26.91 13.46
N GLU A 226 0.86 -28.23 13.65
CA GLU A 226 0.23 -29.20 12.75
C GLU A 226 -1.25 -28.92 12.50
N ASN A 227 -2.01 -28.54 13.54
CA ASN A 227 -3.43 -28.20 13.39
C ASN A 227 -3.66 -27.01 12.45
N PHE A 228 -2.75 -26.03 12.40
CA PHE A 228 -2.89 -24.90 11.48
C PHE A 228 -2.61 -25.30 10.02
N LEU A 229 -1.81 -26.35 9.78
CA LEU A 229 -1.62 -26.87 8.43
C LEU A 229 -2.87 -27.56 7.90
N GLU A 230 -3.59 -28.29 8.74
CA GLU A 230 -4.88 -28.86 8.35
C GLU A 230 -5.92 -27.77 8.08
N ASP A 231 -5.93 -26.67 8.86
CA ASP A 231 -6.79 -25.51 8.57
C ASP A 231 -6.49 -24.91 7.18
N ILE A 232 -5.22 -24.78 6.82
CA ILE A 232 -4.79 -24.25 5.52
C ILE A 232 -5.18 -25.18 4.38
N LYS A 233 -4.99 -26.49 4.55
CA LYS A 233 -5.36 -27.50 3.56
C LYS A 233 -6.86 -27.46 3.23
N ASN A 234 -7.69 -27.12 4.21
CA ASN A 234 -9.14 -26.98 4.06
C ASN A 234 -9.59 -25.55 3.66
N ASN A 235 -8.66 -24.61 3.46
CA ASN A 235 -8.99 -23.24 3.11
C ASN A 235 -9.44 -23.12 1.62
N SER A 236 -10.62 -22.56 1.40
CA SER A 236 -11.22 -22.44 0.06
C SER A 236 -10.35 -21.64 -0.91
N ALA A 237 -9.86 -20.46 -0.50
CA ALA A 237 -8.99 -19.63 -1.33
C ALA A 237 -7.67 -20.34 -1.68
N PHE A 238 -7.04 -21.02 -0.72
CA PHE A 238 -5.85 -21.82 -0.98
C PHE A 238 -6.12 -22.91 -2.01
N THR A 239 -7.24 -23.63 -1.89
CA THR A 239 -7.60 -24.69 -2.83
C THR A 239 -7.96 -24.17 -4.22
N TYR A 240 -8.53 -22.97 -4.32
CA TYR A 240 -8.98 -22.36 -5.57
C TYR A 240 -7.83 -21.72 -6.35
N TYR A 241 -6.93 -20.98 -5.69
CA TYR A 241 -5.87 -20.21 -6.35
C TYR A 241 -4.56 -20.97 -6.57
N ASN A 242 -4.47 -22.24 -6.18
CA ASN A 242 -3.26 -23.04 -6.34
C ASN A 242 -3.61 -24.34 -7.05
N THR A 243 -2.75 -24.79 -7.96
CA THR A 243 -2.85 -26.12 -8.54
C THR A 243 -2.65 -27.20 -7.47
N LYS A 244 -3.06 -28.45 -7.73
CA LYS A 244 -2.85 -29.54 -6.78
C LYS A 244 -1.36 -29.79 -6.47
N GLU A 245 -0.49 -29.55 -7.46
CA GLU A 245 0.95 -29.64 -7.28
C GLU A 245 1.49 -28.49 -6.41
N GLU A 246 1.10 -27.24 -6.68
CA GLU A 246 1.45 -26.08 -5.83
C GLU A 246 0.95 -26.29 -4.38
N GLN A 247 -0.28 -26.81 -4.20
CA GLN A 247 -0.84 -27.11 -2.88
C GLN A 247 0.02 -28.14 -2.14
N LYS A 248 0.39 -29.24 -2.82
CA LYS A 248 1.22 -30.31 -2.26
C LYS A 248 2.60 -29.80 -1.86
N GLN A 249 3.29 -29.12 -2.77
CA GLN A 249 4.64 -28.58 -2.53
C GLN A 249 4.64 -27.60 -1.35
N TYR A 250 3.64 -26.71 -1.30
CA TYR A 250 3.50 -25.75 -0.20
C TYR A 250 3.29 -26.45 1.15
N LEU A 251 2.39 -27.42 1.22
CA LEU A 251 2.13 -28.16 2.46
C LEU A 251 3.32 -29.01 2.87
N GLU A 252 4.04 -29.64 1.93
CA GLU A 252 5.24 -30.43 2.22
C GLU A 252 6.38 -29.55 2.77
N GLN A 253 6.61 -28.38 2.18
CA GLN A 253 7.59 -27.40 2.67
C GLN A 253 7.32 -27.04 4.13
N TRP A 254 6.06 -26.74 4.47
CA TRP A 254 5.70 -26.34 5.82
C TRP A 254 5.59 -27.52 6.80
N LYS A 255 5.28 -28.73 6.30
CA LYS A 255 5.32 -29.97 7.10
C LYS A 255 6.73 -30.33 7.55
N GLN A 256 7.77 -30.00 6.77
CA GLN A 256 9.17 -30.15 7.22
C GLN A 256 9.54 -29.17 8.34
N LYS A 257 8.75 -28.10 8.50
CA LYS A 257 8.88 -27.09 9.55
C LYS A 257 7.65 -27.09 10.46
N SER A 258 7.11 -28.26 10.79
CA SER A 258 5.96 -28.36 11.69
C SER A 258 6.34 -28.69 13.12
N THR A 259 5.46 -28.35 14.06
CA THR A 259 5.56 -28.69 15.47
C THR A 259 4.23 -29.22 16.01
N SER A 260 4.21 -29.68 17.26
CA SER A 260 3.01 -30.17 17.93
C SER A 260 1.88 -29.15 17.87
N SER A 261 0.65 -29.65 17.81
CA SER A 261 -0.55 -28.81 17.78
C SER A 261 -0.61 -27.82 18.95
N VAL A 262 -1.17 -26.64 18.69
CA VAL A 262 -1.33 -25.57 19.67
C VAL A 262 -2.80 -25.20 19.77
N VAL A 263 -3.28 -24.93 21.00
CA VAL A 263 -4.63 -24.37 21.22
C VAL A 263 -4.53 -22.84 21.10
N PRO A 264 -5.06 -22.23 20.02
CA PRO A 264 -5.06 -20.79 19.85
C PRO A 264 -6.13 -20.15 20.77
N TYR A 265 -6.17 -18.82 20.77
CA TYR A 265 -7.29 -18.12 21.40
C TYR A 265 -8.62 -18.53 20.78
N THR A 266 -9.66 -18.57 21.60
CA THR A 266 -11.06 -18.53 21.18
C THR A 266 -11.40 -17.18 20.55
N LYS A 267 -12.60 -17.03 19.97
CA LYS A 267 -13.04 -15.75 19.39
C LYS A 267 -13.14 -14.67 20.48
N GLU A 268 -13.62 -15.03 21.66
CA GLU A 268 -13.78 -14.14 22.80
C GLU A 268 -12.43 -13.69 23.37
N GLU A 269 -11.49 -14.62 23.54
CA GLU A 269 -10.11 -14.31 23.95
C GLU A 269 -9.39 -13.46 22.92
N PHE A 270 -9.58 -13.73 21.62
CA PHE A 270 -9.03 -12.90 20.56
C PHE A 270 -9.63 -11.49 20.58
N LYS A 271 -10.94 -11.34 20.78
CA LYS A 271 -11.58 -10.03 20.94
C LYS A 271 -11.04 -9.27 22.16
N PHE A 272 -10.87 -9.96 23.29
CA PHE A 272 -10.26 -9.38 24.48
C PHE A 272 -8.82 -8.95 24.22
N TYR A 273 -8.04 -9.77 23.52
CA TYR A 273 -6.69 -9.44 23.05
C TYR A 273 -6.68 -8.17 22.19
N LEU A 274 -7.59 -8.05 21.22
CA LEU A 274 -7.71 -6.86 20.38
C LEU A 274 -8.01 -5.61 21.21
N ASN A 275 -8.90 -5.70 22.21
CA ASN A 275 -9.25 -4.58 23.08
C ASN A 275 -8.03 -4.09 23.87
N ILE A 276 -7.32 -5.00 24.56
CA ILE A 276 -6.11 -4.66 25.32
C ILE A 276 -5.05 -4.06 24.40
N SER A 277 -4.79 -4.67 23.25
CA SER A 277 -3.79 -4.16 22.30
C SER A 277 -4.16 -2.77 21.75
N THR A 278 -5.45 -2.49 21.58
CA THR A 278 -5.94 -1.18 21.11
C THR A 278 -5.83 -0.12 22.19
N GLU A 279 -6.26 -0.43 23.43
CA GLU A 279 -6.20 0.50 24.57
C GLU A 279 -4.77 0.89 24.92
N ASN A 280 -3.84 -0.06 24.82
CA ASN A 280 -2.45 0.19 25.17
C ASN A 280 -1.66 0.90 24.06
N LYS A 281 -2.20 0.99 22.84
CA LYS A 281 -1.48 1.47 21.65
C LYS A 281 -0.77 2.81 21.89
N TYR A 282 0.56 2.76 21.95
CA TYR A 282 1.40 3.91 22.31
C TYR A 282 1.55 4.95 21.19
N MET A 283 1.21 4.59 19.95
CA MET A 283 1.24 5.50 18.79
C MET A 283 0.03 5.30 17.89
N ASN A 284 -0.76 6.37 17.71
CA ASN A 284 -1.80 6.45 16.70
C ASN A 284 -1.24 7.04 15.41
N GLU A 285 -0.69 6.19 14.54
CA GLU A 285 -0.25 6.66 13.23
C GLU A 285 -0.86 5.86 12.09
N ILE A 286 -1.35 6.63 11.12
CA ILE A 286 -1.60 6.21 9.75
C ILE A 286 -0.29 6.49 9.01
N GLN A 287 0.33 5.46 8.44
CA GLN A 287 1.56 5.63 7.65
C GLN A 287 1.25 6.53 6.45
N LYS A 288 1.78 7.76 6.44
CA LYS A 288 1.47 8.76 5.40
C LYS A 288 2.39 8.71 4.17
N ASP A 289 3.45 7.89 4.16
CA ASP A 289 4.47 7.93 3.10
C ASP A 289 5.14 6.56 2.80
N HIS A 290 4.36 5.50 2.59
CA HIS A 290 4.92 4.17 2.28
C HIS A 290 4.95 3.79 0.78
N TYR A 291 4.51 4.67 -0.11
CA TYR A 291 4.62 4.46 -1.56
C TYR A 291 5.87 5.13 -2.12
N LEU A 292 6.49 4.53 -3.14
CA LEU A 292 7.46 5.24 -3.98
C LEU A 292 6.81 6.44 -4.67
N ASP A 293 5.50 6.38 -4.95
CA ASP A 293 4.74 7.46 -5.55
C ASP A 293 3.40 7.68 -4.87
N ASN A 294 3.22 8.85 -4.26
CA ASN A 294 1.96 9.28 -3.64
C ASN A 294 0.88 9.71 -4.66
N GLY A 295 1.16 9.67 -5.97
CA GLY A 295 0.16 9.87 -7.04
C GLY A 295 -0.04 11.32 -7.49
N CYS A 296 0.80 12.26 -7.04
CA CYS A 296 0.67 13.68 -7.37
C CYS A 296 0.84 13.97 -8.88
N ALA A 297 -0.05 14.77 -9.46
CA ALA A 297 -0.08 15.10 -10.89
C ALA A 297 0.84 16.26 -11.32
N CYS A 298 1.57 16.88 -10.39
CA CYS A 298 2.33 18.08 -10.73
C CYS A 298 3.48 17.76 -11.69
N LYS A 299 3.87 18.75 -12.51
CA LYS A 299 4.94 18.62 -13.51
C LYS A 299 6.23 18.03 -12.94
N ARG A 300 6.62 18.45 -11.73
CA ARG A 300 7.84 17.95 -11.06
C ARG A 300 7.74 16.47 -10.68
N CYS A 301 6.58 16.02 -10.19
CA CYS A 301 6.37 14.59 -9.90
C CYS A 301 6.39 13.78 -11.19
N MET A 302 5.82 14.31 -12.28
CA MET A 302 5.90 13.66 -13.60
C MET A 302 7.34 13.55 -14.13
N GLU A 303 8.15 14.60 -13.98
CA GLU A 303 9.57 14.57 -14.34
C GLU A 303 10.33 13.49 -13.54
N GLN A 304 10.07 13.40 -12.23
CA GLN A 304 10.65 12.34 -11.39
C GLN A 304 10.20 10.93 -11.85
N ARG A 305 8.92 10.73 -12.20
CA ARG A 305 8.43 9.46 -12.76
C ARG A 305 9.17 9.07 -14.03
N ILE A 306 9.40 10.02 -14.94
CA ILE A 306 10.13 9.77 -16.20
C ILE A 306 11.57 9.31 -15.90
N GLN A 307 12.26 9.99 -14.98
CA GLN A 307 13.62 9.61 -14.58
C GLN A 307 13.68 8.20 -13.99
N ILE A 308 12.75 7.88 -13.08
CA ILE A 308 12.65 6.56 -12.46
C ILE A 308 12.33 5.50 -13.51
N ARG A 309 11.34 5.73 -14.39
CA ARG A 309 11.00 4.85 -15.51
C ARG A 309 12.23 4.52 -16.35
N HIS A 310 12.98 5.53 -16.80
CA HIS A 310 14.17 5.31 -17.63
C HIS A 310 15.23 4.44 -16.93
N LYS A 311 15.45 4.65 -15.63
CA LYS A 311 16.39 3.82 -14.86
C LYS A 311 15.93 2.36 -14.76
N LEU A 312 14.66 2.14 -14.43
CA LEU A 312 14.07 0.80 -14.36
C LEU A 312 14.14 0.07 -15.71
N LEU A 313 13.91 0.78 -16.82
CA LEU A 313 14.01 0.20 -18.16
C LEU A 313 15.44 -0.19 -18.55
N ARG A 314 16.45 0.44 -17.94
CA ARG A 314 17.87 0.05 -18.08
C ARG A 314 18.31 -1.03 -17.09
N GLY A 315 17.40 -1.52 -16.24
CA GLY A 315 17.73 -2.49 -15.20
C GLY A 315 18.45 -1.90 -13.99
N GLU A 316 18.47 -0.57 -13.84
CA GLU A 316 19.07 0.10 -12.68
C GLU A 316 18.14 0.01 -11.46
N GLN A 317 18.74 -0.07 -10.27
CA GLN A 317 18.00 0.07 -9.01
C GLN A 317 17.61 1.53 -8.74
N VAL A 318 16.45 1.73 -8.14
CA VAL A 318 15.93 3.04 -7.73
C VAL A 318 15.70 3.01 -6.23
N SER A 319 16.30 3.97 -5.51
CA SER A 319 16.32 4.01 -4.05
C SER A 319 15.67 5.25 -3.45
N TRP A 320 15.05 6.12 -4.26
CA TRP A 320 14.37 7.33 -3.78
C TRP A 320 12.90 7.38 -4.20
N ASN A 321 12.08 7.88 -3.28
CA ASN A 321 10.65 8.11 -3.51
C ASN A 321 10.43 9.42 -4.28
N ILE A 322 9.34 9.49 -5.03
CA ILE A 322 8.86 10.70 -5.67
C ILE A 322 8.35 11.63 -4.58
N LYS A 323 9.07 12.73 -4.36
CA LYS A 323 8.70 13.74 -3.37
C LYS A 323 7.98 14.88 -4.05
N HIS A 324 6.78 15.21 -3.57
CA HIS A 324 6.13 16.44 -3.94
C HIS A 324 6.87 17.60 -3.25
N GLU A 325 7.65 18.35 -4.03
CA GLU A 325 8.22 19.60 -3.54
C GLU A 325 7.35 20.77 -4.01
N PRO A 326 6.70 21.51 -3.08
CA PRO A 326 5.97 22.71 -3.45
C PRO A 326 6.91 23.68 -4.16
N PHE A 327 6.38 24.37 -5.17
CA PHE A 327 7.17 25.28 -5.99
C PHE A 327 7.75 26.40 -5.11
N LYS A 328 9.03 26.32 -4.76
CA LYS A 328 9.77 27.47 -4.24
C LYS A 328 10.08 28.37 -5.43
N PRO A 329 9.46 29.57 -5.56
CA PRO A 329 9.88 30.50 -6.59
C PRO A 329 11.37 30.76 -6.40
N ARG A 330 12.18 30.51 -7.42
CA ARG A 330 13.58 30.93 -7.43
C ARG A 330 13.56 32.43 -7.14
N ARG A 331 14.01 32.85 -5.95
CA ARG A 331 14.32 34.27 -5.70
C ARG A 331 15.31 34.64 -6.80
N ARG A 332 14.87 35.44 -7.78
CA ARG A 332 15.80 36.14 -8.66
C ARG A 332 16.67 36.95 -7.71
N VAL A 333 17.93 36.55 -7.54
CA VAL A 333 18.94 37.42 -6.95
C VAL A 333 19.13 38.53 -7.97
N ILE A 334 18.34 39.60 -7.84
CA ILE A 334 18.65 40.87 -8.46
C ILE A 334 19.93 41.30 -7.76
N ARG A 335 21.09 41.10 -8.40
CA ARG A 335 22.32 41.76 -8.01
C ARG A 335 22.08 43.25 -8.20
N GLN A 336 21.63 43.94 -7.15
CA GLN A 336 21.74 45.39 -7.10
C GLN A 336 23.24 45.70 -7.07
N VAL A 337 23.76 46.13 -8.22
CA VAL A 337 25.06 46.79 -8.30
C VAL A 337 24.90 48.12 -7.58
N ILE A 338 25.22 48.14 -6.28
CA ILE A 338 25.30 49.37 -5.51
C ILE A 338 26.58 50.08 -5.95
N PHE A 339 26.44 51.08 -6.83
CA PHE A 339 27.50 52.05 -7.05
C PHE A 339 27.66 52.87 -5.75
N LYS A 340 28.68 52.55 -4.95
CA LYS A 340 29.08 53.38 -3.81
C LYS A 340 29.53 54.74 -4.33
N LYS A 341 28.67 55.77 -4.23
CA LYS A 341 29.13 57.17 -4.32
C LYS A 341 30.01 57.46 -3.10
N LYS A 342 31.19 58.02 -3.32
CA LYS A 342 32.10 58.47 -2.25
C LYS A 342 31.39 59.51 -1.36
N PRO A 343 31.55 59.45 -0.02
CA PRO A 343 30.97 60.44 0.87
C PRO A 343 31.67 61.80 0.69
N LYS A 344 30.88 62.87 0.65
CA LYS A 344 31.38 64.24 0.73
C LYS A 344 31.73 64.58 2.18
N PRO A 345 32.82 65.30 2.45
CA PRO A 345 33.14 65.76 3.78
C PRO A 345 32.19 66.92 4.14
N THR A 346 31.59 66.89 5.32
CA THR A 346 30.91 68.05 5.89
C THR A 346 31.60 68.41 7.20
N GLY A 347 32.09 69.64 7.23
CA GLY A 347 32.81 70.23 8.33
C GLY A 347 31.90 70.64 9.49
N VAL A 348 32.59 70.87 10.60
CA VAL A 348 32.16 71.43 11.87
C VAL A 348 31.35 72.72 11.69
N ILE A 349 30.31 72.91 12.50
CA ILE A 349 29.94 74.15 13.21
C ILE A 349 28.94 73.72 14.32
N GLY A 350 29.23 74.08 15.57
CA GLY A 350 28.32 73.87 16.71
C GLY A 350 27.39 75.06 16.94
N LEU A 351 26.45 74.92 17.88
CA LEU A 351 26.11 75.93 18.90
C LEU A 351 25.03 75.43 19.87
N ASN A 352 25.34 75.58 21.16
CA ASN A 352 24.52 75.87 22.36
C ASN A 352 22.99 75.87 22.32
N MET A 353 22.40 75.34 23.41
CA MET A 353 21.55 76.00 24.43
C MET A 353 20.54 74.97 24.99
N MET A 354 20.68 74.50 26.23
CA MET A 354 20.24 75.08 27.53
C MET A 354 18.76 74.83 27.90
N GLN A 355 18.58 74.31 29.13
CA GLN A 355 17.42 74.41 30.05
C GLN A 355 16.12 73.65 29.67
N GLY A 356 15.37 73.00 30.57
CA GLY A 356 15.42 72.83 32.03
C GLY A 356 14.02 72.44 32.55
N MET A 357 13.98 71.92 33.79
CA MET A 357 12.80 71.70 34.67
C MET A 357 11.87 70.51 34.34
N ARG A 358 11.45 69.64 35.27
CA ARG A 358 11.55 69.57 36.75
C ARG A 358 11.35 68.14 37.20
#